data_AF-A0A4W3I1J6-F1
#
_entry.id   AF-A0A4W3I1J6-F1
#
_cell.length_a   1.000
_cell.length_b   1.000
_cell.length_c   1.000
_cell.angle_alpha   90.00
_cell.angle_beta   90.00
_cell.angle_gamma   90.00
#
_symmetry.space_group_name_H-M   'P 1'
#
loop_
_entity.id
_entity.type
_entity.pdbx_description
1 polymer ?
#
loop_
_entity_poly.entity_id
_entity_poly.type
_entity_poly.pdbx_seq_one_letter_code
_entity_poly.pdbx_strand_id
1 'polypeptide(L)'
;MTMDEVREYEKQTQEATNEKIGIMAPTISFSDAAQPSATRSAPSSAPSTPLSGEPPDFLSVPKDRPRKKSAPEMLTLPELRERAALE
;
A
#
# COMPACT_ATOMS: atom_id res chain seq x y z
N MET A 1 -20.27 -14.75 13.40
CA MET A 1 -19.09 -15.19 12.66
C MET A 1 -17.87 -14.52 13.24
N THR A 2 -16.98 -15.29 13.84
CA THR A 2 -15.66 -14.84 14.30
C THR A 2 -14.64 -14.93 13.17
N MET A 3 -13.51 -14.23 13.28
CA MET A 3 -12.43 -14.35 12.28
C MET A 3 -11.85 -15.77 12.21
N ASP A 4 -11.90 -16.50 13.32
CA ASP A 4 -11.47 -17.90 13.37
C ASP A 4 -12.42 -18.82 12.59
N GLU A 5 -13.72 -18.63 12.75
CA GLU A 5 -14.74 -19.37 12.00
C GLU A 5 -14.62 -19.13 10.48
N VAL A 6 -14.30 -17.90 10.06
CA VAL A 6 -14.08 -17.58 8.64
C VAL A 6 -12.83 -18.29 8.11
N ARG A 7 -11.72 -18.24 8.85
CA ARG A 7 -10.47 -18.93 8.46
C ARG A 7 -10.67 -20.43 8.32
N GLU A 8 -11.41 -21.04 9.24
CA GLU A 8 -11.67 -22.48 9.21
C GLU A 8 -12.56 -22.87 8.02
N TYR A 9 -13.60 -22.09 7.74
CA TYR A 9 -14.47 -22.31 6.57
C TYR A 9 -13.69 -22.23 5.24
N GLU A 10 -12.83 -21.22 5.07
CA GLU A 10 -11.99 -21.07 3.89
C GLU A 10 -11.03 -22.27 3.73
N LYS A 11 -10.41 -22.70 4.82
CA LYS A 11 -9.54 -23.86 4.84
C LYS A 11 -10.29 -25.15 4.45
N GLN A 12 -11.44 -25.41 5.06
CA GLN A 12 -12.25 -26.59 4.76
C GLN A 12 -12.70 -26.61 3.29
N THR A 13 -13.07 -25.46 2.74
CA THR A 13 -13.44 -25.32 1.32
C THR A 13 -12.28 -25.70 0.41
N GLN A 14 -11.06 -25.24 0.73
CA GLN A 14 -9.86 -25.58 -0.03
C GLN A 14 -9.50 -27.07 0.08
N GLU A 15 -9.59 -27.65 1.28
CA GLU A 15 -9.31 -29.08 1.50
C GLU A 15 -10.30 -29.98 0.76
N ALA A 16 -11.59 -29.66 0.79
CA ALA A 16 -12.63 -30.38 0.05
C ALA A 16 -12.39 -30.29 -1.47
N THR A 17 -11.92 -29.15 -1.97
CA THR A 17 -11.54 -28.99 -3.37
C THR A 17 -10.33 -29.86 -3.71
N ASN A 18 -9.30 -29.87 -2.86
CA ASN A 18 -8.10 -30.67 -3.08
C ASN A 18 -8.40 -32.18 -3.07
N GLU A 19 -9.35 -32.65 -2.26
CA GLU A 19 -9.79 -34.05 -2.27
C GLU A 19 -10.48 -34.42 -3.60
N LYS A 20 -11.30 -33.51 -4.14
CA LYS A 20 -12.09 -33.76 -5.34
C LYS A 20 -11.29 -33.70 -6.64
N ILE A 21 -10.32 -32.79 -6.73
CA ILE A 21 -9.62 -32.46 -7.99
C ILE A 21 -8.10 -32.69 -7.90
N GLY A 22 -7.60 -33.09 -6.73
CA GLY A 22 -6.17 -33.17 -6.44
C GLY A 22 -5.58 -31.82 -6.04
N ILE A 23 -4.39 -31.84 -5.43
CA ILE A 23 -3.64 -30.63 -5.10
C ILE A 23 -3.11 -30.03 -6.40
N MET A 24 -3.72 -28.94 -6.87
CA MET A 24 -3.23 -28.20 -8.02
C MET A 24 -2.25 -27.12 -7.56
N ALA A 25 -1.00 -27.21 -8.02
CA ALA A 25 -0.05 -26.12 -7.84
C ALA A 25 -0.52 -24.88 -8.63
N PRO A 26 -0.41 -23.66 -8.07
CA PRO A 26 -0.69 -22.44 -8.81
C PRO A 26 0.14 -22.39 -10.10
N THR A 27 -0.51 -22.25 -11.25
CA THR A 27 0.15 -22.07 -12.56
C THR A 27 0.73 -20.66 -12.69
N ILE A 28 1.58 -20.26 -11.77
CA ILE A 28 2.38 -19.04 -11.87
C ILE A 28 3.79 -19.47 -12.25
N SER A 29 4.06 -19.41 -13.55
CA SER A 29 5.41 -19.54 -14.09
C SER A 29 6.07 -18.17 -14.01
N PHE A 30 7.01 -18.01 -13.10
CA PHE A 30 7.91 -16.86 -13.10
C PHE A 30 9.02 -17.15 -14.10
N SER A 31 8.91 -16.58 -15.30
CA SER A 31 10.06 -16.47 -16.19
C SER A 31 11.08 -15.61 -15.48
N ASP A 32 12.20 -16.18 -15.04
CA ASP A 32 13.39 -15.41 -14.67
C ASP A 32 13.91 -14.78 -15.96
N ALA A 33 13.27 -13.68 -16.38
CA ALA A 33 13.79 -12.85 -17.43
C ALA A 33 15.09 -12.28 -16.86
N ALA A 34 16.21 -12.92 -17.21
CA ALA A 34 17.54 -12.41 -16.93
C ALA A 34 17.50 -10.91 -17.21
N GLN A 35 17.65 -10.10 -16.15
CA GLN A 35 17.73 -8.65 -16.27
C GLN A 35 18.73 -8.37 -17.39
N PRO A 36 18.33 -7.68 -18.48
CA PRO A 36 19.26 -7.42 -19.57
C PRO A 36 20.47 -6.73 -18.94
N SER A 37 21.67 -7.29 -19.17
CA SER A 37 22.92 -6.60 -18.81
C SER A 37 22.76 -5.18 -19.32
N ALA A 38 22.91 -4.20 -18.43
CA ALA A 38 22.66 -2.79 -18.73
C ALA A 38 23.65 -2.27 -19.77
N THR A 39 23.47 -2.66 -21.03
CA THR A 39 24.14 -2.05 -22.17
C THR A 39 23.39 -0.75 -22.42
N ARG A 40 23.88 0.27 -21.72
CA ARG A 40 23.40 1.65 -21.70
C ARG A 40 23.43 2.23 -23.13
N SER A 41 22.42 1.95 -23.94
CA SER A 41 22.35 2.46 -25.31
C SER A 41 20.94 2.84 -25.78
N ALA A 42 19.95 2.85 -24.88
CA ALA A 42 18.67 3.53 -25.12
C ALA A 42 18.55 4.71 -24.15
N PRO A 43 18.07 5.89 -24.58
CA PRO A 43 17.74 6.95 -23.64
C PRO A 43 16.63 6.43 -22.72
N SER A 44 16.94 6.34 -21.43
CA SER A 44 15.94 6.03 -20.40
C SER A 44 14.82 7.06 -20.49
N SER A 45 13.64 6.63 -20.92
CA SER A 45 12.42 7.45 -20.91
C SER A 45 11.85 7.64 -19.51
N ALA A 46 12.43 6.96 -18.51
CA ALA A 46 12.08 7.19 -17.13
C ALA A 46 12.59 8.58 -16.70
N PRO A 47 11.71 9.46 -16.19
CA PRO A 47 12.17 10.72 -15.63
C PRO A 47 13.12 10.42 -14.49
N SER A 48 14.35 10.96 -14.54
CA SER A 48 15.24 10.94 -13.38
C SER A 48 14.50 11.60 -12.23
N THR A 49 14.30 10.87 -11.14
CA THR A 49 14.01 11.49 -9.84
C THR A 49 15.09 12.54 -9.60
N PRO A 50 14.74 13.84 -9.48
CA PRO A 50 15.73 14.87 -9.26
C PRO A 50 16.50 14.56 -7.97
N LEU A 51 17.83 14.59 -8.04
CA LEU A 51 18.74 14.34 -6.91
C LEU A 51 18.72 15.49 -5.87
N SER A 52 17.85 16.48 -6.02
CA SER A 52 17.65 17.50 -4.99
C SER A 52 16.96 16.83 -3.81
N GLY A 53 17.65 16.77 -2.67
CA GLY A 53 17.07 16.23 -1.41
C GLY A 53 15.94 17.10 -0.85
N GLU A 54 15.61 18.22 -1.50
CA GLU A 54 14.47 19.06 -1.17
C GLU A 54 13.19 18.48 -1.78
N PRO A 55 12.16 18.19 -0.94
CA PRO A 55 10.89 17.71 -1.43
C PRO A 55 10.20 18.78 -2.29
N PRO A 56 9.50 18.39 -3.36
CA PRO A 56 8.83 19.35 -4.22
C PRO A 56 7.71 20.12 -3.50
N ASP A 57 7.54 21.39 -3.86
CA ASP A 57 6.63 22.35 -3.20
C ASP A 57 5.18 21.88 -3.08
N PHE A 58 4.70 21.04 -4.00
CA PHE A 58 3.33 20.50 -3.94
C PHE A 58 3.09 19.49 -2.80
N LEU A 59 4.16 18.93 -2.21
CA LEU A 59 4.07 18.11 -0.99
C LEU A 59 4.05 18.97 0.27
N SER A 60 4.33 20.28 0.16
CA SER A 60 4.19 21.18 1.30
C SER A 60 2.72 21.27 1.69
N VAL A 61 2.45 21.28 3.00
CA VAL A 61 1.10 21.51 3.51
C VAL A 61 0.66 22.89 3.03
N PRO A 62 -0.48 23.03 2.33
CA PRO A 62 -0.95 24.33 1.86
C PRO A 62 -1.09 25.29 3.05
N LYS A 63 -0.24 26.33 3.08
CA LYS A 63 -0.16 27.30 4.18
C LYS A 63 -1.48 28.06 4.39
N ASP A 64 -2.24 28.26 3.31
CA ASP A 64 -3.46 29.08 3.32
C ASP A 64 -4.76 28.28 3.27
N ARG A 65 -4.71 26.93 3.32
CA ARG A 65 -5.97 26.19 3.40
C ARG A 65 -6.48 26.31 4.83
N PRO A 66 -7.63 26.97 5.09
CA PRO A 66 -8.25 26.92 6.41
C PRO A 66 -8.46 25.44 6.74
N ARG A 67 -7.80 24.96 7.80
CA ARG A 67 -8.00 23.58 8.27
C ARG A 67 -9.50 23.45 8.51
N LYS A 68 -10.14 22.49 7.84
CA LYS A 68 -11.55 22.21 8.10
C LYS A 68 -11.64 21.79 9.57
N LYS A 69 -12.18 22.64 10.43
CA LYS A 69 -12.51 22.29 11.84
C LYS A 69 -13.62 21.21 11.93
N SER A 70 -14.12 20.73 10.79
CA SER A 70 -15.19 19.75 10.70
C SER A 70 -14.71 18.30 10.81
N ALA A 71 -13.44 18.05 11.10
CA ALA A 71 -13.00 16.68 11.39
C ALA A 71 -13.75 16.20 12.64
N PRO A 72 -14.50 15.09 12.59
CA PRO A 72 -15.17 14.52 13.77
C PRO A 72 -14.17 14.37 14.92
N GLU A 73 -14.61 14.59 16.17
CA GLU A 73 -13.73 14.51 17.35
C GLU A 73 -13.00 13.15 17.46
N MET A 74 -13.55 12.11 16.85
CA MET A 74 -12.97 10.77 16.79
C MET A 74 -11.77 10.61 15.83
N LEU A 75 -11.54 11.55 14.91
CA LEU A 75 -10.42 11.50 13.95
C LEU A 75 -9.22 12.35 14.39
N THR A 76 -9.31 13.01 15.54
CA THR A 76 -8.19 13.77 16.11
C THR A 76 -7.46 12.88 17.10
N LEU A 77 -6.15 12.66 16.90
CA LEU A 77 -5.33 11.96 17.89
C LEU A 77 -5.40 12.70 19.24
N PRO A 78 -5.40 11.99 20.39
CA PRO A 78 -5.51 12.63 21.71
C PRO A 78 -4.50 13.76 21.93
N GLU A 79 -3.25 13.56 21.51
CA GLU A 79 -2.17 14.56 21.62
C GLU A 79 -2.41 15.84 20.83
N LEU A 80 -3.13 15.75 19.70
CA LEU A 80 -3.50 16.89 18.87
C LEU A 80 -4.76 17.60 19.40
N ARG A 81 -5.62 16.88 20.11
CA ARG A 81 -6.81 17.44 20.79
C ARG A 81 -6.42 18.40 21.89
N GLU A 82 -5.44 18.03 22.70
CA GLU A 82 -4.95 18.87 23.81
C GLU A 82 -4.36 20.18 23.33
N ARG A 83 -3.62 20.15 22.21
CA ARG A 83 -3.03 21.37 21.62
C ARG A 83 -4.08 22.30 21.00
N ALA A 84 -5.15 21.75 20.43
CA ALA A 84 -6.24 22.52 19.86
C ALA A 84 -7.18 23.14 20.91
N ALA A 85 -7.17 22.65 22.15
CA ALA A 85 -7.99 23.17 23.26
C ALA A 85 -7.30 24.32 24.04
N LEU A 86 -6.01 24.55 23.78
CA LEU A 86 -5.20 25.61 24.39
C LEU A 86 -5.09 26.87 23.53
N GLU A 87 -5.72 26.88 22.35
CA GLU A 87 -5.79 27.97 21.38
C GLU A 87 -7.23 28.49 21.25
#